data_AF-A0A3A8Z7F1-F1
#
_entry.id   AF-A0A3A8Z7F1-F1
#
_cell.length_a   1.000
_cell.length_b   1.000
_cell.length_c   1.000
_cell.angle_alpha   90.00
_cell.angle_beta   90.00
_cell.angle_gamma   90.00
#
_symmetry.space_group_name_H-M   'P 1'
#
loop_
_entity.id
_entity.type
_entity.pdbx_description
1 polymer ?
#
loop_
_entity_poly.entity_id
_entity_poly.type
_entity_poly.pdbx_seq_one_letter_code
_entity_poly.pdbx_strand_id
1 'polypeptide(L)'
;MKLSEKIINLRKTNGMTQEELAAICNVSRQSISKWEADIALPETEKLLILGDTFRVSMDILLKDELTLNEAKDVHSCGSNAIHKKKQELYEGILIKESLADDSIIDCLNIHKIELWNTGGKPKYWTALFFTSDRKDFPEQISKVMLSDSDKNENWFVDFKAGNEKYIVFRDRILKYQIGNQAEKEYVCNECKKLGIANEQMNWSE
;
A
#
# COMPACT_ATOMS: atom_id res chain seq x y z
N MET A 1 13.31 19.46 12.84
CA MET A 1 12.84 20.61 12.03
C MET A 1 11.32 20.55 11.99
N LYS A 2 10.65 21.62 12.40
CA LYS A 2 9.18 21.65 12.53
C LYS A 2 8.50 21.74 11.17
N LEU A 3 7.22 21.36 11.10
CA LEU A 3 6.41 21.47 9.87
C LEU A 3 6.39 22.90 9.30
N SER A 4 6.26 23.92 10.15
CA SER A 4 6.28 25.34 9.75
C SER A 4 7.56 25.72 9.00
N GLU A 5 8.71 25.31 9.54
CA GLU A 5 10.03 25.50 8.91
C GLU A 5 10.13 24.75 7.59
N LYS A 6 9.55 23.54 7.51
CA LYS A 6 9.59 22.71 6.29
C LYS A 6 8.80 23.34 5.17
N ILE A 7 7.61 23.87 5.47
CA ILE A 7 6.78 24.59 4.49
C ILE A 7 7.54 25.80 3.95
N ILE A 8 8.18 26.59 4.82
CA ILE A 8 9.00 27.74 4.39
C ILE A 8 10.13 27.29 3.45
N ASN A 9 10.89 26.27 3.85
CA ASN A 9 12.05 25.83 3.09
C ASN A 9 11.65 25.24 1.74
N LEU A 10 10.60 24.40 1.70
CA LEU A 10 10.11 23.81 0.46
C LEU A 10 9.55 24.87 -0.48
N ARG A 11 8.77 25.84 0.04
CA ARG A 11 8.24 26.94 -0.77
C ARG A 11 9.38 27.77 -1.40
N LYS A 12 10.36 28.18 -0.58
CA LYS A 12 11.52 28.96 -1.06
C LYS A 12 12.38 28.18 -2.06
N THR A 13 12.61 26.89 -1.82
CA THR A 13 13.39 26.02 -2.72
C THR A 13 12.69 25.86 -4.07
N ASN A 14 11.36 25.91 -4.10
CA ASN A 14 10.56 25.90 -5.33
C ASN A 14 10.36 27.30 -5.94
N GLY A 15 10.99 28.35 -5.39
CA GLY A 15 10.90 29.72 -5.91
C GLY A 15 9.51 30.36 -5.78
N MET A 16 8.65 29.82 -4.93
CA MET A 16 7.24 30.25 -4.81
C MET A 16 7.07 31.39 -3.80
N THR A 17 6.18 32.32 -4.10
CA THR A 17 5.61 33.29 -3.15
C THR A 17 4.55 32.63 -2.26
N GLN A 18 4.20 33.28 -1.14
CA GLN A 18 3.12 32.76 -0.28
C GLN A 18 1.76 32.80 -1.00
N GLU A 19 1.55 33.80 -1.84
CA GLU A 19 0.38 33.97 -2.69
C GLU A 19 0.23 32.83 -3.70
N GLU A 20 1.31 32.43 -4.37
CA GLU A 20 1.29 31.31 -5.31
C GLU A 20 1.01 29.98 -4.60
N LEU A 21 1.64 29.74 -3.45
CA LEU A 21 1.35 28.53 -2.66
C LEU A 21 -0.10 28.53 -2.15
N ALA A 22 -0.62 29.70 -1.76
CA ALA A 22 -2.00 29.84 -1.32
C ALA A 22 -3.00 29.50 -2.44
N ALA A 23 -2.71 29.94 -3.67
CA ALA A 23 -3.51 29.61 -4.84
C ALA A 23 -3.52 28.10 -5.11
N ILE A 24 -2.36 27.44 -5.03
CA ILE A 24 -2.24 25.97 -5.22
C ILE A 24 -3.02 25.21 -4.15
N CYS A 25 -2.89 25.61 -2.89
CA CYS A 25 -3.59 24.98 -1.77
C CYS A 25 -5.09 25.36 -1.69
N ASN A 26 -5.56 26.26 -2.55
CA ASN A 26 -6.91 26.84 -2.50
C ASN A 26 -7.25 27.41 -1.11
N VAL A 27 -6.35 28.23 -0.58
CA VAL A 27 -6.49 28.92 0.72
C VAL A 27 -6.11 30.40 0.60
N SER A 28 -6.35 31.17 1.65
CA SER A 28 -5.87 32.56 1.70
C SER A 28 -4.36 32.61 1.93
N ARG A 29 -3.70 33.66 1.43
CA ARG A 29 -2.29 33.96 1.76
C ARG A 29 -2.05 34.03 3.28
N GLN A 30 -3.02 34.51 4.04
CA GLN A 30 -2.97 34.56 5.50
C GLN A 30 -2.89 33.17 6.12
N SER A 31 -3.53 32.16 5.52
CA SER A 31 -3.46 30.76 5.95
C SER A 31 -2.03 30.24 5.81
N ILE A 32 -1.39 30.45 4.66
CA ILE A 32 0.03 30.10 4.44
C ILE A 32 0.93 30.78 5.47
N SER A 33 0.73 32.09 5.70
CA SER A 33 1.52 32.82 6.69
C SER A 33 1.37 32.26 8.11
N LYS A 34 0.18 31.78 8.49
CA LYS A 34 -0.04 31.16 9.80
C LYS A 34 0.62 29.78 9.91
N TRP A 35 0.64 29.01 8.83
CA TRP A 35 1.34 27.71 8.77
C TRP A 35 2.84 27.88 8.88
N GLU A 36 3.41 28.85 8.15
CA GLU A 36 4.83 29.17 8.19
C GLU A 36 5.27 29.75 9.55
N ALA A 37 4.37 30.41 10.28
CA ALA A 37 4.64 30.99 11.59
C ALA A 37 4.36 30.04 12.78
N ASP A 38 4.02 28.78 12.54
CA ASP A 38 3.63 27.81 13.60
C ASP A 38 2.39 28.26 14.41
N ILE A 39 1.55 29.15 13.84
CA ILE A 39 0.34 29.70 14.49
C ILE A 39 -0.88 28.79 14.25
N ALA A 40 -0.91 28.10 13.11
CA ALA A 40 -1.96 27.16 12.75
C ALA A 40 -1.36 26.01 11.95
N LEU A 41 -2.01 24.84 11.99
CA LEU A 41 -1.63 23.70 11.18
C LEU A 41 -2.47 23.65 9.88
N PRO A 42 -1.90 23.17 8.76
CA PRO A 42 -2.69 22.84 7.59
C PRO A 42 -3.66 21.69 7.89
N GLU A 43 -4.86 21.76 7.33
CA GLU A 43 -5.81 20.64 7.36
C GLU A 43 -5.28 19.44 6.56
N THR A 44 -5.79 18.24 6.82
CA THR A 44 -5.33 16.99 6.18
C THR A 44 -5.33 17.08 4.65
N GLU A 45 -6.39 17.65 4.06
CA GLU A 45 -6.45 17.86 2.60
C GLU A 45 -5.31 18.76 2.11
N LYS A 46 -4.96 19.81 2.86
CA LYS A 46 -3.90 20.74 2.50
C LYS A 46 -2.53 20.12 2.65
N LEU A 47 -2.34 19.23 3.63
CA LEU A 47 -1.10 18.46 3.76
C LEU A 47 -0.86 17.56 2.55
N LEU A 48 -1.90 16.92 2.00
CA LEU A 48 -1.79 16.12 0.77
C LEU A 48 -1.38 17.01 -0.41
N ILE A 49 -2.03 18.16 -0.59
CA ILE A 49 -1.69 19.11 -1.65
C ILE A 49 -0.23 19.59 -1.52
N LEU A 50 0.23 19.89 -0.29
CA LEU A 50 1.61 20.29 -0.03
C LEU A 50 2.61 19.16 -0.39
N GLY A 51 2.28 17.92 -0.06
CA GLY A 51 3.08 16.74 -0.44
C GLY A 51 3.25 16.63 -1.96
N ASP A 52 2.15 16.73 -2.69
CA ASP A 52 2.16 16.68 -4.17
C ASP A 52 2.89 17.87 -4.79
N THR A 53 2.65 19.08 -4.26
CA THR A 53 3.25 20.34 -4.75
C THR A 53 4.76 20.32 -4.61
N PHE A 54 5.26 19.88 -3.47
CA PHE A 54 6.69 19.86 -3.17
C PHE A 54 7.37 18.54 -3.54
N ARG A 55 6.61 17.54 -4.01
CA ARG A 55 7.08 16.19 -4.31
C ARG A 55 7.79 15.53 -3.13
N VAL A 56 7.22 15.69 -1.93
CA VAL A 56 7.72 15.09 -0.68
C VAL A 56 6.67 14.17 -0.08
N SER A 57 7.11 13.13 0.64
CA SER A 57 6.19 12.24 1.34
C SER A 57 5.61 12.89 2.61
N MET A 58 4.45 12.41 3.05
CA MET A 58 3.81 12.87 4.29
C MET A 58 4.68 12.63 5.52
N ASP A 59 5.45 11.54 5.53
CA ASP A 59 6.45 11.26 6.57
C ASP A 59 7.49 12.39 6.67
N ILE A 60 8.01 12.88 5.55
CA ILE A 60 8.97 13.98 5.52
C ILE A 60 8.33 15.28 6.01
N LEU A 61 7.07 15.54 5.67
CA LEU A 61 6.35 16.73 6.16
C LEU A 61 6.12 16.67 7.68
N LEU A 62 5.63 15.54 8.19
CA LEU A 62 5.08 15.45 9.56
C LEU A 62 6.02 14.93 10.63
N LYS A 63 7.05 14.13 10.28
CA LYS A 63 7.98 13.62 11.30
C LYS A 63 8.99 14.68 11.69
N ASP A 64 8.98 15.09 12.95
CA ASP A 64 10.11 15.81 13.54
C ASP A 64 11.30 14.84 13.58
N GLU A 65 12.32 15.06 12.75
CA GLU A 65 13.43 14.13 12.61
C GLU A 65 14.06 13.77 13.97
N LEU A 66 13.93 12.50 14.35
CA LEU A 66 14.98 11.80 15.08
C LEU A 66 16.09 11.52 14.07
N THR A 67 17.11 12.37 14.10
CA THR A 67 18.49 12.17 13.65
C THR A 67 18.72 11.56 12.26
N LEU A 68 19.13 12.42 11.34
CA LEU A 68 19.98 12.09 10.19
C LEU A 68 21.21 11.28 10.66
N ASN A 69 21.33 10.05 10.18
CA ASN A 69 22.57 9.42 9.74
C ASN A 69 22.25 8.03 9.19
N GLU A 70 21.90 7.97 7.91
CA GLU A 70 22.38 6.94 7.00
C GLU A 70 22.14 7.43 5.58
N ALA A 71 23.16 8.07 5.03
CA ALA A 71 23.29 8.26 3.60
C ALA A 71 23.29 6.88 2.94
N LYS A 72 22.26 6.59 2.15
CA LYS A 72 22.40 5.70 1.00
C LYS A 72 22.14 6.52 -0.24
N ASP A 73 23.24 6.70 -0.97
CA ASP A 73 23.47 7.52 -2.15
C ASP A 73 22.25 7.83 -3.02
N VAL A 74 21.93 9.13 -3.06
CA VAL A 74 21.26 9.74 -4.21
C VAL A 74 22.33 10.03 -5.26
N HIS A 75 22.58 9.09 -6.16
CA HIS A 75 23.20 9.42 -7.44
C HIS A 75 22.14 9.99 -8.38
N SER A 76 22.15 11.32 -8.50
CA SER A 76 21.61 12.02 -9.67
C SER A 76 22.67 12.01 -10.77
N CYS A 77 22.38 11.38 -11.91
CA CYS A 77 22.76 11.85 -13.25
C CYS A 77 22.16 10.91 -14.31
N GLY A 78 21.29 11.47 -15.16
CA GLY A 78 20.73 10.76 -16.30
C GLY A 78 19.49 11.46 -16.83
N SER A 79 19.70 12.49 -17.65
CA SER A 79 18.70 12.97 -18.61
C SER A 79 18.35 11.81 -19.54
N ASN A 80 17.29 11.08 -19.21
CA ASN A 80 16.49 10.33 -20.15
C ASN A 80 15.11 10.22 -19.52
N ALA A 81 14.09 10.64 -20.26
CA ALA A 81 12.71 10.27 -20.03
C ALA A 81 12.63 8.73 -20.06
N ILE A 82 12.83 8.10 -18.90
CA ILE A 82 12.48 6.72 -18.66
C ILE A 82 11.37 6.82 -17.64
N HIS A 83 10.15 6.54 -18.09
CA HIS A 83 9.05 6.16 -17.20
C HIS A 83 9.60 5.19 -16.16
N LYS A 84 9.96 5.67 -14.95
CA LYS A 84 10.12 4.79 -13.80
C LYS A 84 8.74 4.19 -13.60
N LYS A 85 8.56 2.98 -14.13
CA LYS A 85 7.44 2.10 -13.90
C LYS A 85 7.08 2.27 -12.42
N LYS A 86 5.91 2.84 -12.14
CA LYS A 86 5.36 2.94 -10.78
C LYS A 86 5.57 1.57 -10.16
N GLN A 87 6.41 1.47 -9.13
CA GLN A 87 6.69 0.20 -8.49
C GLN A 87 5.33 -0.34 -8.02
N GLU A 88 4.90 -1.46 -8.60
CA GLU A 88 3.57 -2.01 -8.33
C GLU A 88 3.54 -2.43 -6.87
N LEU A 89 2.70 -1.74 -6.11
CA LEU A 89 2.47 -2.04 -4.70
C LEU A 89 1.39 -3.11 -4.64
N TYR A 90 1.71 -4.25 -4.05
CA TYR A 90 0.73 -5.26 -3.72
C TYR A 90 -0.11 -4.77 -2.55
N GLU A 91 -1.43 -4.90 -2.64
CA GLU A 91 -2.38 -4.52 -1.59
C GLU A 91 -3.46 -5.61 -1.48
N GLY A 92 -3.73 -6.08 -0.27
CA GLY A 92 -4.74 -7.11 -0.04
C GLY A 92 -5.00 -7.43 1.42
N ILE A 93 -5.68 -8.56 1.63
CA ILE A 93 -6.06 -9.05 2.96
C ILE A 93 -5.50 -10.45 3.14
N LEU A 94 -4.77 -10.67 4.21
CA LEU A 94 -4.19 -11.95 4.58
C LEU A 94 -4.81 -12.44 5.88
N ILE A 95 -5.29 -13.69 5.90
CA ILE A 95 -5.70 -14.35 7.14
C ILE A 95 -4.46 -14.95 7.79
N LYS A 96 -4.07 -14.51 8.98
CA LYS A 96 -2.84 -14.99 9.63
C LYS A 96 -2.84 -16.52 9.78
N GLU A 97 -3.99 -17.08 10.16
CA GLU A 97 -4.15 -18.51 10.39
C GLU A 97 -4.12 -19.35 9.11
N SER A 98 -4.07 -18.72 7.94
CA SER A 98 -3.91 -19.40 6.64
C SER A 98 -2.46 -19.68 6.27
N LEU A 99 -1.50 -19.29 7.12
CA LEU A 99 -0.06 -19.44 6.89
C LEU A 99 0.52 -20.63 7.66
N ALA A 100 1.43 -21.36 7.02
CA ALA A 100 2.27 -22.39 7.63
C ALA A 100 3.50 -21.80 8.32
N ASP A 101 4.00 -20.67 7.82
CA ASP A 101 5.11 -19.91 8.37
C ASP A 101 4.73 -18.43 8.35
N ASP A 102 4.68 -17.81 9.53
CA ASP A 102 4.24 -16.42 9.71
C ASP A 102 5.37 -15.40 9.60
N SER A 103 6.63 -15.83 9.37
CA SER A 103 7.77 -14.93 9.13
C SER A 103 7.61 -14.05 7.88
N ILE A 104 6.75 -14.46 6.94
CA ILE A 104 6.38 -13.64 5.78
C ILE A 104 5.74 -12.32 6.19
N ILE A 105 5.09 -12.26 7.36
CA ILE A 105 4.42 -11.06 7.89
C ILE A 105 5.43 -9.95 8.20
N ASP A 106 6.67 -10.30 8.60
CA ASP A 106 7.73 -9.32 8.85
C ASP A 106 8.13 -8.53 7.60
N CYS A 107 7.76 -9.04 6.42
CA CYS A 107 8.02 -8.44 5.12
C CYS A 107 6.84 -7.63 4.58
N LEU A 108 5.78 -7.48 5.36
CA LEU A 108 4.54 -6.78 5.01
C LEU A 108 4.40 -5.47 5.79
N ASN A 109 3.88 -4.43 5.13
CA ASN A 109 3.43 -3.24 5.82
C ASN A 109 1.96 -3.39 6.21
N ILE A 110 1.71 -3.75 7.46
CA ILE A 110 0.36 -3.94 8.01
C ILE A 110 -0.20 -2.60 8.47
N HIS A 111 -1.28 -2.15 7.82
CA HIS A 111 -1.90 -0.85 8.14
C HIS A 111 -3.27 -0.98 8.79
N LYS A 112 -3.87 -2.19 8.83
CA LYS A 112 -5.11 -2.46 9.56
C LYS A 112 -5.19 -3.95 9.95
N ILE A 113 -5.74 -4.20 11.14
CA ILE A 113 -5.96 -5.55 11.69
C ILE A 113 -7.42 -5.66 12.12
N GLU A 114 -8.09 -6.75 11.75
CA GLU A 114 -9.45 -7.07 12.17
C GLU A 114 -9.54 -8.51 12.69
N LEU A 115 -10.50 -8.77 13.58
CA LEU A 115 -10.87 -10.11 14.03
C LEU A 115 -12.21 -10.50 13.41
N TRP A 116 -12.21 -11.50 12.54
CA TRP A 116 -13.41 -11.98 11.85
C TRP A 116 -13.98 -13.19 12.57
N ASN A 117 -15.21 -13.10 13.04
CA ASN A 117 -15.88 -14.21 13.72
C ASN A 117 -16.26 -15.27 12.68
N THR A 118 -15.76 -16.49 12.87
CA THR A 118 -15.96 -17.61 11.93
C THR A 118 -17.20 -18.44 12.28
N GLY A 119 -17.78 -18.23 13.47
CA GLY A 119 -18.83 -19.10 14.01
C GLY A 119 -18.36 -20.51 14.37
N GLY A 120 -17.06 -20.82 14.25
CA GLY A 120 -16.49 -22.16 14.37
C GLY A 120 -15.22 -22.24 15.22
N LYS A 121 -14.32 -23.17 14.89
CA LYS A 121 -12.99 -23.31 15.49
C LYS A 121 -11.92 -23.13 14.39
N PRO A 122 -11.00 -22.16 14.52
CA PRO A 122 -10.91 -21.16 15.59
C PRO A 122 -12.09 -20.17 15.54
N LYS A 123 -12.48 -19.62 16.70
CA LYS A 123 -13.65 -18.70 16.81
C LYS A 123 -13.46 -17.40 16.03
N TYR A 124 -12.21 -16.98 15.85
CA TYR A 124 -11.84 -15.79 15.12
C TYR A 124 -10.71 -16.10 14.15
N TRP A 125 -10.73 -15.41 13.00
CA TRP A 125 -9.59 -15.25 12.11
C TRP A 125 -9.01 -13.85 12.24
N THR A 126 -7.69 -13.75 12.18
CA THR A 126 -6.98 -12.48 12.22
C THR A 126 -6.76 -12.02 10.78
N ALA A 127 -7.56 -11.06 10.34
CA ALA A 127 -7.45 -10.45 9.02
C ALA A 127 -6.45 -9.29 9.06
N LEU A 128 -5.38 -9.40 8.29
CA LEU A 128 -4.30 -8.43 8.16
C LEU A 128 -4.44 -7.72 6.81
N PHE A 129 -4.70 -6.42 6.83
CA PHE A 129 -4.70 -5.58 5.64
C PHE A 129 -3.27 -5.07 5.44
N PHE A 130 -2.70 -5.39 4.29
CA PHE A 130 -1.28 -5.22 4.05
C PHE A 130 -0.98 -4.53 2.72
N THR A 131 0.21 -3.95 2.68
CA THR A 131 0.90 -3.60 1.44
C THR A 131 2.29 -4.22 1.37
N SER A 132 2.78 -4.51 0.16
CA SER A 132 4.16 -4.97 -0.07
C SER A 132 4.73 -4.44 -1.38
N ASP A 133 5.97 -3.97 -1.36
CA ASP A 133 6.72 -3.49 -2.53
C ASP A 133 7.73 -4.52 -3.06
N ARG A 134 7.76 -5.72 -2.44
CA ARG A 134 8.63 -6.83 -2.82
C ARG A 134 8.13 -7.49 -4.09
N LYS A 135 8.95 -7.46 -5.13
CA LYS A 135 8.60 -8.02 -6.46
C LYS A 135 8.35 -9.52 -6.44
N ASP A 136 9.00 -10.25 -5.55
CA ASP A 136 8.88 -11.70 -5.38
C ASP A 136 7.85 -12.09 -4.31
N PHE A 137 7.02 -11.13 -3.85
CA PHE A 137 6.00 -11.38 -2.86
C PHE A 137 5.02 -12.51 -3.27
N PRO A 138 4.49 -12.56 -4.50
CA PRO A 138 3.61 -13.66 -4.91
C PRO A 138 4.27 -15.04 -4.77
N GLU A 139 5.54 -15.16 -5.14
CA GLU A 139 6.31 -16.40 -5.01
C GLU A 139 6.65 -16.73 -3.56
N GLN A 140 6.95 -15.73 -2.72
CA GLN A 140 7.21 -15.94 -1.30
C GLN A 140 5.95 -16.39 -0.57
N ILE A 141 4.83 -15.69 -0.75
CA ILE A 141 3.56 -16.00 -0.07
C ILE A 141 3.03 -17.38 -0.51
N SER A 142 3.19 -17.75 -1.78
CA SER A 142 2.80 -19.06 -2.29
C SER A 142 3.49 -20.23 -1.59
N LYS A 143 4.73 -20.06 -1.10
CA LYS A 143 5.45 -21.13 -0.39
C LYS A 143 4.95 -21.37 1.03
N VAL A 144 4.31 -20.36 1.63
CA VAL A 144 3.94 -20.35 3.05
C VAL A 144 2.43 -20.47 3.27
N MET A 145 1.59 -20.37 2.23
CA MET A 145 0.16 -20.66 2.35
C MET A 145 -0.10 -22.08 2.83
N LEU A 146 -1.12 -22.30 3.67
CA LEU A 146 -1.58 -23.63 4.08
C LEU A 146 -2.34 -24.36 2.97
N SER A 147 -2.11 -25.66 2.89
CA SER A 147 -2.86 -26.61 2.09
C SER A 147 -2.88 -27.91 2.88
N ASP A 148 -4.08 -28.42 3.15
CA ASP A 148 -4.31 -29.71 3.80
C ASP A 148 -4.82 -30.68 2.72
N SER A 149 -3.90 -31.51 2.22
CA SER A 149 -4.21 -32.52 1.20
C SER A 149 -5.20 -33.58 1.70
N ASP A 150 -5.24 -33.83 3.00
CA ASP A 150 -6.07 -34.88 3.60
C ASP A 150 -7.51 -34.38 3.83
N LYS A 151 -7.69 -33.08 4.06
CA LYS A 151 -9.02 -32.44 4.22
C LYS A 151 -9.55 -31.75 2.98
N ASN A 152 -8.75 -31.70 1.91
CA ASN A 152 -9.07 -30.95 0.69
C ASN A 152 -9.39 -29.47 0.97
N GLU A 153 -8.77 -28.91 2.02
CA GLU A 153 -8.91 -27.52 2.41
C GLU A 153 -7.68 -26.75 1.93
N ASN A 154 -7.86 -25.95 0.89
CA ASN A 154 -6.82 -25.11 0.33
C ASN A 154 -7.04 -23.67 0.76
N TRP A 155 -6.08 -23.11 1.48
CA TRP A 155 -6.09 -21.69 1.77
C TRP A 155 -5.55 -20.91 0.59
N PHE A 156 -6.11 -19.72 0.40
CA PHE A 156 -5.60 -18.74 -0.54
C PHE A 156 -5.51 -17.36 0.11
N VAL A 157 -4.74 -16.49 -0.53
CA VAL A 157 -4.71 -15.06 -0.28
C VAL A 157 -5.03 -14.35 -1.59
N ASP A 158 -5.86 -13.31 -1.53
CA ASP A 158 -6.13 -12.43 -2.66
C ASP A 158 -5.58 -11.03 -2.42
N PHE A 159 -4.96 -10.47 -3.45
CA PHE A 159 -4.42 -9.12 -3.46
C PHE A 159 -4.38 -8.57 -4.88
N LYS A 160 -4.11 -7.28 -5.02
CA LYS A 160 -3.95 -6.63 -6.32
C LYS A 160 -2.64 -5.86 -6.41
N ALA A 161 -2.14 -5.70 -7.62
CA ALA A 161 -1.06 -4.80 -7.97
C ALA A 161 -1.45 -4.07 -9.26
N GLY A 162 -1.68 -2.75 -9.17
CA GLY A 162 -2.20 -1.98 -10.30
C GLY A 162 -3.54 -2.53 -10.79
N ASN A 163 -3.59 -2.97 -12.06
CA ASN A 163 -4.78 -3.55 -12.68
C ASN A 163 -4.77 -5.09 -12.69
N GLU A 164 -3.87 -5.73 -11.95
CA GLU A 164 -3.76 -7.19 -11.91
C GLU A 164 -4.22 -7.71 -10.53
N LYS A 165 -5.15 -8.65 -10.52
CA LYS A 165 -5.58 -9.38 -9.33
C LYS A 165 -4.82 -10.70 -9.23
N TYR A 166 -4.38 -11.04 -8.04
CA TYR A 166 -3.64 -12.24 -7.70
C TYR A 166 -4.44 -13.08 -6.72
N ILE A 167 -4.56 -14.38 -7.01
CA ILE A 167 -5.13 -15.39 -6.12
C ILE A 167 -4.05 -16.45 -5.91
N VAL A 168 -3.48 -16.48 -4.72
CA VAL A 168 -2.29 -17.28 -4.43
C VAL A 168 -2.62 -18.40 -3.45
N PHE A 169 -2.34 -19.62 -3.86
CA PHE A 169 -2.41 -20.85 -3.07
C PHE A 169 -1.00 -21.37 -2.78
N ARG A 170 -0.91 -22.48 -2.03
CA ARG A 170 0.34 -23.22 -1.92
C ARG A 170 0.83 -23.68 -3.29
N ASP A 171 2.06 -23.28 -3.64
CA ASP A 171 2.76 -23.62 -4.88
C ASP A 171 2.01 -23.30 -6.19
N ARG A 172 1.00 -22.42 -6.13
CA ARG A 172 0.18 -22.06 -7.28
C ARG A 172 -0.29 -20.61 -7.20
N ILE A 173 -0.02 -19.86 -8.27
CA ILE A 173 -0.40 -18.46 -8.42
C ILE A 173 -1.32 -18.34 -9.62
N LEU A 174 -2.52 -17.80 -9.40
CA LEU A 174 -3.46 -17.43 -10.45
C LEU A 174 -3.55 -15.91 -10.50
N LYS A 175 -3.74 -15.35 -11.70
CA LYS A 175 -3.91 -13.92 -11.88
C LYS A 175 -4.79 -13.58 -13.07
N TYR A 176 -5.43 -12.43 -13.00
CA TYR A 176 -6.23 -11.88 -14.09
C TYR A 176 -6.19 -10.36 -14.09
N GLN A 177 -6.41 -9.75 -15.25
CA GLN A 177 -6.57 -8.31 -15.38
C GLN A 177 -7.96 -7.88 -14.88
N ILE A 178 -8.00 -6.92 -13.98
CA ILE A 178 -9.25 -6.34 -13.46
C ILE A 178 -10.04 -5.74 -14.63
N GLY A 179 -11.33 -6.05 -14.69
CA GLY A 179 -12.21 -5.74 -15.82
C GLY A 179 -12.21 -6.76 -16.96
N ASN A 180 -11.29 -7.74 -16.98
CA ASN A 180 -11.30 -8.83 -17.96
C ASN A 180 -12.14 -10.02 -17.47
N GLN A 181 -13.41 -10.06 -17.91
CA GLN A 181 -14.37 -11.06 -17.46
C GLN A 181 -13.96 -12.51 -17.83
N ALA A 182 -13.35 -12.72 -19.00
CA ALA A 182 -12.97 -14.05 -19.46
C ALA A 182 -11.81 -14.64 -18.63
N GLU A 183 -10.80 -13.82 -18.32
CA GLU A 183 -9.71 -14.24 -17.42
C GLU A 183 -10.21 -14.46 -16.00
N LYS A 184 -11.08 -13.59 -15.49
CA LYS A 184 -11.70 -13.77 -14.17
C LYS A 184 -12.48 -15.07 -14.10
N GLU A 185 -13.28 -15.39 -15.12
CA GLU A 185 -14.05 -16.64 -15.18
C GLU A 185 -13.14 -17.86 -15.22
N TYR A 186 -12.04 -17.81 -15.99
CA TYR A 186 -11.03 -18.85 -15.99
C TYR A 186 -10.42 -19.06 -14.59
N VAL A 187 -9.99 -17.99 -13.92
CA VAL A 187 -9.42 -18.04 -12.56
C VAL A 187 -10.44 -18.61 -11.57
N CYS A 188 -11.69 -18.15 -11.59
CA CYS A 188 -12.75 -18.71 -10.74
C CYS A 188 -12.96 -20.21 -10.99
N ASN A 189 -12.91 -20.66 -12.25
CA ASN A 189 -13.04 -22.09 -12.57
C ASN A 189 -11.84 -22.90 -12.06
N GLU A 190 -10.63 -22.35 -12.09
CA GLU A 190 -9.46 -22.99 -11.47
C GLU A 190 -9.57 -23.03 -9.94
N CYS A 191 -10.08 -21.98 -9.30
CA CYS A 191 -10.35 -21.97 -7.86
C CYS A 191 -11.40 -23.01 -7.44
N LYS A 192 -12.46 -23.22 -8.24
CA LYS A 192 -13.45 -24.28 -8.01
C LYS A 192 -12.82 -25.68 -8.04
N LYS A 193 -11.89 -25.91 -8.96
CA LYS A 193 -11.12 -27.19 -9.02
C LYS A 193 -10.27 -27.42 -7.78
N LEU A 194 -9.90 -26.34 -7.07
CA LEU A 194 -9.16 -26.37 -5.80
C LEU A 194 -10.08 -26.42 -4.56
N GLY A 195 -11.39 -26.53 -4.74
CA GLY A 195 -12.36 -26.66 -3.65
C GLY A 195 -12.89 -25.34 -3.08
N ILE A 196 -12.64 -24.20 -3.74
CA ILE A 196 -13.11 -22.89 -3.27
C ILE A 196 -14.57 -22.65 -3.66
N ALA A 197 -15.38 -22.23 -2.67
CA ALA A 197 -16.81 -21.96 -2.87
C ALA A 197 -17.05 -20.59 -3.55
N ASN A 198 -18.18 -20.44 -4.25
CA ASN A 198 -18.48 -19.22 -5.01
C ASN A 198 -18.59 -17.99 -4.11
N GLU A 199 -19.09 -18.16 -2.90
CA GLU A 199 -19.26 -17.10 -1.91
C GLU A 199 -17.91 -16.51 -1.47
N GLN A 200 -16.82 -17.29 -1.55
CA GLN A 200 -15.46 -16.87 -1.21
C GLN A 200 -14.75 -16.16 -2.37
N MET A 201 -15.34 -16.15 -3.57
CA MET A 201 -14.77 -15.54 -4.78
C MET A 201 -15.42 -14.18 -5.11
N ASN A 202 -16.11 -13.56 -4.14
CA ASN A 202 -16.65 -12.21 -4.26
C ASN A 202 -15.57 -11.14 -3.99
N TRP A 203 -14.51 -11.15 -4.80
CA TRP A 203 -13.38 -10.24 -4.64
C TRP A 203 -13.72 -8.83 -5.10
N SER A 204 -13.36 -7.83 -4.31
CA SER A 204 -13.38 -6.45 -4.75
C SER A 204 -12.36 -6.24 -5.88
N GLU A 205 -12.83 -5.59 -6.93
CA GLU A 205 -12.05 -5.10 -8.08
C GLU A 205 -11.57 -3.68 -7.81
#